data_AF-A0A7J5WQN0-F1
#
_entry.id   AF-A0A7J5WQN0-F1
#
_cell.length_a   1.000
_cell.length_b   1.000
_cell.length_c   1.000
_cell.angle_alpha   90.00
_cell.angle_beta   90.00
_cell.angle_gamma   90.00
#
_symmetry.space_group_name_H-M   'P 1'
#
loop_
_entity.id
_entity.type
_entity.pdbx_description
1 polymer ?
#
loop_
_entity_poly.entity_id
_entity_poly.type
_entity_poly.pdbx_seq_one_letter_code
_entity_poly.pdbx_strand_id
1 'polypeptide(L)'
;MQAELLYQIALTMIPDIGPITRKKLIGHFGAASAVFKATRNEIAAVENMGERIAHQIKNWNNFSLAEKEMKFIEQHQIQVLFFTHPNFPQRLLNCPDHP
;
A
#
# COMPACT_ATOMS: atom_id res chain seq x y z
N MET A 1 10.38 -5.69 -9.52
CA MET A 1 9.84 -4.32 -9.72
C MET A 1 8.33 -4.34 -9.96
N GLN A 2 7.80 -5.04 -10.97
CA GLN A 2 6.35 -5.13 -11.21
C GLN A 2 5.55 -5.70 -10.02
N ALA A 3 6.07 -6.74 -9.36
CA ALA A 3 5.38 -7.34 -8.22
C ALA A 3 5.16 -6.36 -7.05
N GLU A 4 6.14 -5.49 -6.75
CA GLU A 4 6.00 -4.54 -5.63
C GLU A 4 4.97 -3.45 -5.96
N LEU A 5 4.97 -2.93 -7.19
CA LEU A 5 3.96 -1.97 -7.65
C LEU A 5 2.54 -2.56 -7.55
N LEU A 6 2.36 -3.83 -7.92
CA LEU A 6 1.08 -4.52 -7.78
C LEU A 6 0.59 -4.51 -6.33
N TYR A 7 1.47 -4.82 -5.35
CA TYR A 7 1.12 -4.78 -3.94
C TYR A 7 0.87 -3.36 -3.42
N GLN A 8 1.62 -2.37 -3.91
CA GLN A 8 1.39 -0.96 -3.56
C GLN A 8 0.01 -0.50 -4.02
N ILE A 9 -0.37 -0.80 -5.27
CA ILE A 9 -1.72 -0.54 -5.81
C ILE A 9 -2.77 -1.33 -5.02
N ALA A 10 -2.53 -2.61 -4.75
CA ALA A 10 -3.46 -3.43 -3.99
C ALA A 10 -3.77 -2.84 -2.61
N LEU A 11 -2.76 -2.33 -1.89
CA LEU A 11 -2.95 -1.70 -0.58
C LEU A 11 -3.83 -0.45 -0.64
N THR A 12 -3.82 0.31 -1.74
CA THR A 12 -4.69 1.50 -1.88
C THR A 12 -6.15 1.14 -2.14
N MET A 13 -6.41 -0.08 -2.60
CA MET A 13 -7.74 -0.60 -2.94
C MET A 13 -8.42 -1.34 -1.78
N ILE A 14 -7.74 -1.56 -0.65
CA ILE A 14 -8.32 -2.23 0.50
C ILE A 14 -9.24 -1.25 1.25
N PRO A 15 -10.52 -1.62 1.49
CA PRO A 15 -11.42 -0.79 2.27
C PRO A 15 -10.84 -0.44 3.64
N ASP A 16 -11.10 0.79 4.08
CA ASP A 16 -10.66 1.33 5.38
C ASP A 16 -9.13 1.48 5.57
N ILE A 17 -8.33 1.27 4.52
CA ILE A 17 -6.87 1.43 4.57
C ILE A 17 -6.46 2.71 3.85
N GLY A 18 -6.46 3.81 4.61
CA GLY A 18 -6.01 5.13 4.15
C GLY A 18 -4.48 5.29 4.08
N PRO A 19 -3.99 6.44 3.56
CA PRO A 19 -2.57 6.72 3.38
C PRO A 19 -1.75 6.61 4.68
N ILE A 20 -2.29 7.09 5.80
CA ILE A 20 -1.63 7.01 7.12
C ILE A 20 -1.41 5.54 7.52
N THR A 21 -2.44 4.70 7.35
CA THR A 21 -2.38 3.26 7.66
C THR A 21 -1.38 2.56 6.77
N ARG A 22 -1.43 2.79 5.44
CA ARG A 22 -0.47 2.21 4.48
C ARG A 22 0.96 2.61 4.83
N LYS A 23 1.22 3.88 5.12
CA LYS A 23 2.54 4.39 5.47
C LYS A 23 3.09 3.73 6.74
N LYS A 24 2.27 3.59 7.79
CA LYS A 24 2.67 2.90 9.02
C LYS A 24 2.99 1.42 8.77
N LEU A 25 2.15 0.72 8.01
CA LEU A 25 2.38 -0.68 7.67
C LEU A 25 3.66 -0.87 6.84
N ILE A 26 3.84 -0.07 5.80
CA ILE A 26 5.04 -0.14 4.95
C ILE A 26 6.28 0.31 5.75
N GLY A 27 6.16 1.30 6.63
CA GLY A 27 7.25 1.70 7.52
C GLY A 27 7.66 0.60 8.50
N HIS A 28 6.70 -0.20 8.98
CA HIS A 28 6.96 -1.32 9.89
C HIS A 28 7.51 -2.57 9.17
N PHE A 29 6.92 -2.94 8.03
CA PHE A 29 7.26 -4.16 7.30
C PHE A 29 8.27 -3.96 6.15
N GLY A 30 8.62 -2.72 5.82
CA GLY A 30 9.59 -2.33 4.80
C GLY A 30 9.05 -2.26 3.37
N ALA A 31 8.05 -3.09 3.01
CA ALA A 31 7.50 -3.15 1.66
C ALA A 31 6.01 -3.51 1.66
N ALA A 32 5.27 -3.12 0.62
CA ALA A 32 3.86 -3.50 0.47
C ALA A 32 3.71 -5.02 0.34
N SER A 33 4.60 -5.67 -0.41
CA SER A 33 4.63 -7.14 -0.50
C SER A 33 4.81 -7.82 0.86
N ALA A 34 5.61 -7.23 1.76
CA ALA A 34 5.81 -7.75 3.10
C ALA A 34 4.55 -7.63 3.97
N VAL A 35 3.75 -6.58 3.80
CA VAL A 35 2.45 -6.42 4.49
C VAL A 35 1.50 -7.57 4.16
N PHE A 36 1.39 -7.98 2.90
CA PHE A 36 0.52 -9.09 2.51
C PHE A 36 1.03 -10.46 2.99
N LYS A 37 2.36 -10.61 3.13
CA LYS A 37 3.01 -11.83 3.65
C LYS A 37 2.89 -11.96 5.16
N ALA A 38 2.82 -10.84 5.88
CA ALA A 38 2.66 -10.83 7.32
C ALA A 38 1.39 -11.60 7.76
N THR A 39 1.48 -12.21 8.93
CA THR A 39 0.37 -12.89 9.59
C THR A 39 -0.62 -11.87 10.15
N ARG A 40 -1.86 -12.32 10.40
CA ARG A 40 -2.90 -11.48 11.01
C ARG A 40 -2.43 -10.89 12.35
N ASN A 41 -1.77 -11.70 13.18
CA ASN A 41 -1.28 -11.28 14.49
C ASN A 41 -0.17 -10.23 14.39
N GLU A 42 0.76 -10.39 13.45
CA GLU A 42 1.82 -9.40 13.23
C GLU A 42 1.24 -8.05 12.79
N ILE A 43 0.25 -8.07 11.89
CA ILE A 43 -0.41 -6.84 11.45
C ILE A 43 -1.19 -6.19 12.60
N ALA A 44 -1.94 -6.98 13.38
CA ALA A 44 -2.73 -6.48 14.50
C ALA A 44 -1.86 -5.91 15.63
N ALA A 45 -0.64 -6.42 15.80
CA ALA A 45 0.34 -5.94 16.77
C ALA A 45 0.95 -4.58 16.42
N VAL A 46 0.85 -4.13 15.16
CA VAL A 46 1.29 -2.79 14.77
C VAL A 46 0.38 -1.74 15.43
N GLU A 47 1.02 -0.71 15.97
CA GLU A 47 0.36 0.36 16.71
C GLU A 47 -0.83 0.95 15.94
N ASN A 48 -2.01 0.96 16.57
CA ASN A 48 -3.28 1.47 16.02
C ASN A 48 -3.83 0.72 14.78
N MET A 49 -3.36 -0.50 14.46
CA MET A 49 -3.96 -1.32 13.39
C MET A 49 -5.12 -2.17 13.91
N GLY A 50 -4.86 -2.95 14.96
CA GLY A 50 -5.83 -3.87 15.56
C GLY A 50 -6.37 -4.94 14.59
N GLU A 51 -7.33 -5.73 15.09
CA GLU A 51 -7.88 -6.88 14.38
C GLU A 51 -8.65 -6.52 13.11
N ARG A 52 -9.30 -5.36 13.09
CA ARG A 52 -10.14 -4.93 11.96
C ARG A 52 -9.29 -4.72 10.70
N ILE A 53 -8.17 -4.00 10.81
CA ILE A 53 -7.28 -3.75 9.67
C ILE A 53 -6.60 -5.04 9.25
N ALA A 54 -6.13 -5.85 10.20
CA ALA A 54 -5.52 -7.14 9.90
C ALA A 54 -6.49 -8.06 9.12
N HIS A 55 -7.76 -8.10 9.53
CA HIS A 55 -8.79 -8.85 8.83
C HIS A 55 -9.03 -8.33 7.40
N GLN A 56 -9.12 -7.01 7.19
CA GLN A 56 -9.29 -6.44 5.85
C GLN A 56 -8.12 -6.82 4.93
N ILE A 57 -6.88 -6.72 5.41
CA ILE A 57 -5.69 -7.06 4.62
C ILE A 57 -5.66 -8.54 4.24
N LYS A 58 -5.95 -9.43 5.20
CA LYS A 58 -5.86 -10.88 4.95
C LYS A 58 -7.01 -11.41 4.09
N ASN A 59 -8.18 -10.77 4.10
CA ASN A 59 -9.32 -11.19 3.32
C ASN A 59 -9.41 -10.51 1.95
N TRP A 60 -8.65 -9.45 1.72
CA TRP A 60 -8.58 -8.82 0.42
C TRP A 60 -7.79 -9.70 -0.55
N ASN A 61 -8.44 -10.15 -1.62
CA ASN A 61 -7.87 -11.05 -2.62
C ASN A 61 -8.11 -10.60 -4.06
N ASN A 62 -8.59 -9.37 -4.27
CA ASN A 62 -8.95 -8.86 -5.59
C ASN A 62 -7.73 -8.29 -6.35
N PHE A 63 -6.68 -9.11 -6.49
CA PHE A 63 -5.48 -8.74 -7.25
C PHE A 63 -5.80 -8.45 -8.73
N SER A 64 -6.88 -9.02 -9.27
CA SER A 64 -7.33 -8.74 -10.64
C SER A 64 -7.63 -7.25 -10.87
N LEU A 65 -8.09 -6.53 -9.84
CA LEU A 65 -8.34 -5.09 -9.92
C LEU A 65 -7.03 -4.30 -9.96
N ALA A 66 -6.07 -4.67 -9.11
CA ALA A 66 -4.75 -4.06 -9.09
C ALA A 66 -3.97 -4.32 -10.40
N GLU A 67 -4.12 -5.51 -10.99
CA GLU A 67 -3.54 -5.84 -12.30
C GLU A 67 -4.14 -5.00 -13.44
N LYS A 68 -5.45 -4.74 -13.41
CA LYS A 68 -6.10 -3.85 -14.40
C LYS A 68 -5.55 -2.43 -14.31
N GLU A 69 -5.40 -1.92 -13.10
CA GLU A 69 -4.81 -0.60 -12.87
C GLU A 69 -3.35 -0.54 -13.33
N MET A 70 -2.56 -1.58 -13.04
CA MET A 70 -1.18 -1.67 -13.51
C MET A 70 -1.09 -1.67 -15.04
N LYS A 71 -2.01 -2.38 -15.72
CA LYS A 71 -2.10 -2.33 -17.19
C LYS A 71 -2.48 -0.95 -17.71
N PHE A 72 -3.40 -0.24 -17.03
CA PHE A 72 -3.76 1.13 -17.39
C PHE A 72 -2.56 2.07 -17.27
N ILE A 73 -1.79 1.96 -16.18
CA ILE A 73 -0.55 2.69 -15.96
C ILE A 73 0.46 2.44 -17.09
N GLU A 74 0.67 1.17 -17.47
CA GLU A 74 1.58 0.79 -18.55
C GLU A 74 1.10 1.32 -19.92
N GLN A 75 -0.19 1.16 -20.23
CA GLN A 75 -0.79 1.60 -21.50
C GLN A 75 -0.72 3.11 -21.71
N HIS A 76 -0.87 3.88 -20.64
CA HIS A 76 -0.87 5.34 -20.68
C HIS A 76 0.49 5.96 -20.32
N GLN A 77 1.53 5.13 -20.14
CA GLN A 77 2.88 5.58 -19.78
C GLN A 77 2.91 6.47 -18.52
N ILE A 78 2.09 6.13 -17.53
CA ILE A 78 1.96 6.90 -16.30
C ILE A 78 3.14 6.58 -15.38
N GLN A 79 3.84 7.62 -14.93
CA GLN A 79 4.89 7.47 -13.92
C GLN A 79 4.29 7.45 -12.52
N VAL A 80 4.38 6.30 -11.85
CA VAL A 80 3.98 6.17 -10.45
C VAL A 80 5.12 6.60 -9.53
N LEU A 81 4.82 7.54 -8.62
CA LEU A 81 5.78 8.05 -7.65
C LEU A 81 5.32 7.67 -6.24
N PHE A 82 6.12 6.87 -5.55
CA PHE A 82 5.90 6.55 -4.15
C PHE A 82 6.55 7.63 -3.25
N PHE A 83 6.11 7.78 -2.00
CA PHE A 83 6.65 8.81 -1.10
C PHE A 83 8.15 8.64 -0.79
N THR A 84 8.72 7.46 -1.06
CA THR A 84 10.15 7.18 -0.96
C THR A 84 10.93 7.50 -2.24
N HIS A 85 10.24 7.82 -3.34
CA HIS A 85 10.84 8.10 -4.63
C HIS A 85 11.45 9.52 -4.64
N PRO A 86 12.66 9.72 -5.20
CA PRO A 86 13.32 11.04 -5.19
C PRO A 86 12.51 12.13 -5.89
N ASN A 87 11.79 11.78 -6.96
CA ASN A 87 10.92 12.71 -7.69
C ASN A 87 9.56 12.97 -7.02
N PHE A 88 9.25 12.34 -5.88
CA PHE A 88 8.01 12.65 -5.16
C PHE A 88 8.06 14.11 -4.67
N PRO A 89 6.99 14.90 -4.85
CA PRO A 89 7.00 16.31 -4.48
C PRO A 89 7.32 16.49 -2.99
N GLN A 90 8.50 17.04 -2.68
CA GLN A 90 9.01 17.12 -1.31
C GLN A 90 8.09 17.92 -0.36
N ARG A 91 7.37 18.90 -0.90
CA ARG A 91 6.39 19.68 -0.11
C ARG A 91 5.21 18.83 0.36
N LEU A 92 4.82 17.79 -0.38
CA LEU A 92 3.74 16.87 0.04
C LEU A 92 4.15 16.03 1.24
N LEU A 93 5.45 15.80 1.48
CA LEU A 93 5.90 15.05 2.65
C LEU A 93 5.55 15.74 3.98
N ASN A 94 5.31 17.05 3.95
CA ASN A 94 4.86 17.82 5.10
C ASN A 94 3.36 17.61 5.40
N CYS A 95 2.58 17.04 4.46
CA CYS A 95 1.20 16.69 4.69
C CYS A 95 1.14 15.32 5.40
N PRO A 96 0.48 15.23 6.58
CA PRO A 96 0.39 13.97 7.33
C PRO A 96 -0.27 12.82 6.54
N ASP A 97 -1.14 13.14 5.58
CA ASP A 97 -1.97 12.25 4.79
C ASP A 97 -1.65 12.28 3.29
N HIS A 98 -0.39 12.57 2.94
CA HIS A 98 0.07 12.50 1.56
C HIS A 98 -0.25 11.12 0.91
N PRO A 99 -0.46 11.08 -0.41
CA PRO A 99 -0.83 9.85 -1.11
C PRO A 99 0.18 8.71 -0.94
#